data_AF-A0A0C4DIU1-F1
#
_entry.id   AF-A0A0C4DIU1-F1
#
_cell.length_a   1.000
_cell.length_b   1.000
_cell.length_c   1.000
_cell.angle_alpha   90.00
_cell.angle_beta   90.00
_cell.angle_gamma   90.00
#
_symmetry.space_group_name_H-M   'P 1'
#
loop_
_entity.id
_entity.type
_entity.pdbx_description
1 polymer ?
#
loop_
_entity_poly.entity_id
_entity_poly.type
_entity_poly.pdbx_seq_one_letter_code
_entity_poly.pdbx_strand_id
1 'polypeptide(L)'
;MASETRSSKAYVLGVGMTKFIKPRGLRQYPDLGYEAGIKAMLDAQINYDDVEHGVACFAYGDSTSGQRVFYQFGMSSIPIVNTGNACATGSVGLYLARTLVQSGKADCVLVVGFEKMNPGSLKSVWSDRPSSSGRFAAKMRELAEPSNSPLTVQYFANAGREYMTKYGAKKEDFAEIARVSHEHSQRNPYAQFQQKYSLKEIQDSPTIYSPLTKLQCSPTSDGAAAAVIVSERFLATRPHLKGQAILMAGQAFCTDSPKTFGNSAMELVGETRVALQHNLGLGGAVVVNVYKRADGQANIKISDGEVAKHSWLGYNPAVEARGITSNDAERVRSKKHRNDFALGETADRIRAVANL
;
A
#
# COMPACT_ATOMS: atom_id res chain seq x y z
N MET A 1 -14.04 -26.34 30.09
CA MET A 1 -12.77 -26.13 29.39
C MET A 1 -13.04 -25.35 28.12
N ALA A 2 -12.87 -24.04 28.14
CA ALA A 2 -12.85 -23.28 26.89
C ALA A 2 -11.61 -23.76 26.13
N SER A 3 -11.79 -24.41 24.97
CA SER A 3 -10.64 -24.71 24.13
C SER A 3 -9.95 -23.38 23.86
N GLU A 4 -8.67 -23.26 24.17
CA GLU A 4 -7.83 -22.23 23.57
C GLU A 4 -7.94 -22.43 22.05
N THR A 5 -8.88 -21.73 21.42
CA THR A 5 -8.87 -21.53 19.98
C THR A 5 -7.64 -20.70 19.73
N ARG A 6 -6.50 -21.38 19.50
CA ARG A 6 -5.30 -20.74 18.96
C ARG A 6 -5.78 -19.90 17.78
N SER A 7 -5.67 -18.58 17.92
CA SER A 7 -5.98 -17.64 16.85
C SER A 7 -5.31 -18.16 15.58
N SER A 8 -6.12 -18.45 14.54
CA SER A 8 -5.61 -19.01 13.30
C SER A 8 -4.53 -18.08 12.75
N LYS A 9 -3.35 -18.61 12.41
CA LYS A 9 -2.27 -17.80 11.86
C LYS A 9 -2.63 -17.35 10.44
N ALA A 10 -2.24 -16.13 10.11
CA ALA A 10 -2.36 -15.58 8.77
C ALA A 10 -0.98 -15.40 8.14
N TYR A 11 -0.88 -15.70 6.85
CA TYR A 11 0.35 -15.63 6.09
C TYR A 11 0.16 -14.81 4.83
N VAL A 12 1.13 -13.98 4.48
CA VAL A 12 1.26 -13.42 3.13
C VAL A 12 1.83 -14.54 2.26
N LEU A 13 1.08 -14.97 1.25
CA LEU A 13 1.48 -16.04 0.34
C LEU A 13 2.08 -15.52 -0.97
N GLY A 14 1.62 -14.36 -1.44
CA GLY A 14 2.16 -13.71 -2.63
C GLY A 14 1.81 -12.23 -2.67
N VAL A 15 2.63 -11.46 -3.38
CA VAL A 15 2.50 -10.01 -3.52
C VAL A 15 2.66 -9.57 -4.98
N GLY A 16 2.06 -8.43 -5.31
CA GLY A 16 2.14 -7.88 -6.66
C GLY A 16 2.05 -6.37 -6.64
N MET A 17 2.84 -5.69 -7.48
CA MET A 17 2.84 -4.24 -7.60
C MET A 17 2.90 -3.82 -9.06
N THR A 18 2.26 -2.70 -9.39
CA THR A 18 2.53 -1.97 -10.63
C THR A 18 3.73 -1.07 -10.43
N LYS A 19 4.43 -0.68 -11.50
CA LYS A 19 5.34 0.47 -11.42
C LYS A 19 4.52 1.71 -11.08
N PHE A 20 4.98 2.49 -10.11
CA PHE A 20 4.29 3.73 -9.75
C PHE A 20 4.70 4.79 -10.78
N ILE A 21 3.71 5.52 -11.31
CA ILE A 21 3.94 6.48 -12.41
C ILE A 21 3.40 7.86 -12.04
N LYS A 22 3.84 8.87 -12.79
CA LYS A 22 3.29 10.22 -12.65
C LYS A 22 1.81 10.23 -13.03
N PRO A 23 0.95 10.93 -12.26
CA PRO A 23 -0.48 11.03 -12.53
C PRO A 23 -0.71 11.84 -13.81
N ARG A 24 -0.63 11.17 -14.94
CA ARG A 24 -0.74 11.75 -16.30
C ARG A 24 -1.97 11.20 -17.04
N GLY A 25 -2.82 10.45 -16.35
CA GLY A 25 -4.00 9.81 -16.96
C GLY A 25 -3.66 8.69 -17.94
N LEU A 26 -2.44 8.13 -17.87
CA LEU A 26 -1.96 7.11 -18.79
C LEU A 26 -2.62 5.75 -18.58
N ARG A 27 -3.07 5.47 -17.35
CA ARG A 27 -3.67 4.20 -16.95
C ARG A 27 -4.91 4.43 -16.10
N GLN A 28 -5.87 3.51 -16.19
CA GLN A 28 -7.06 3.56 -15.34
C GLN A 28 -6.87 2.67 -14.12
N TYR A 29 -7.54 3.02 -13.02
CA TYR A 29 -7.46 2.25 -11.76
C TYR A 29 -7.88 0.77 -11.92
N PRO A 30 -8.85 0.38 -12.79
CA PRO A 30 -9.18 -1.02 -12.99
C PRO A 30 -8.01 -1.81 -13.59
N ASP A 31 -7.27 -1.19 -14.52
CA ASP A 31 -6.11 -1.81 -15.17
C ASP A 31 -4.96 -1.98 -14.16
N LEU A 32 -4.73 -0.97 -13.33
CA LEU A 32 -3.70 -0.98 -12.28
C LEU A 32 -3.99 -2.06 -11.23
N GLY A 33 -5.21 -2.09 -10.69
CA GLY A 33 -5.63 -3.08 -9.70
C GLY A 33 -5.61 -4.50 -10.26
N TYR A 34 -6.00 -4.68 -11.52
CA TYR A 34 -5.97 -5.97 -12.19
C TYR A 34 -4.55 -6.51 -12.37
N GLU A 35 -3.61 -5.68 -12.83
CA GLU A 35 -2.20 -6.05 -12.94
C GLU A 35 -1.61 -6.45 -11.58
N ALA A 36 -1.83 -5.65 -10.54
CA ALA A 36 -1.31 -5.95 -9.21
C ALA A 36 -1.88 -7.27 -8.67
N GLY A 37 -3.19 -7.49 -8.81
CA GLY A 37 -3.84 -8.73 -8.38
C GLY A 37 -3.38 -9.96 -9.15
N ILE A 38 -3.16 -9.86 -10.46
CA ILE A 38 -2.58 -10.95 -11.25
C ILE A 38 -1.19 -11.31 -10.74
N LYS A 39 -0.32 -10.30 -10.56
CA LYS A 39 1.04 -10.52 -10.05
C LYS A 39 1.04 -11.19 -8.68
N ALA A 40 0.16 -10.74 -7.77
CA ALA A 40 0.04 -11.34 -6.45
C ALA A 40 -0.43 -12.81 -6.50
N MET A 41 -1.37 -13.15 -7.38
CA MET A 41 -1.82 -14.54 -7.55
C MET A 41 -0.78 -15.43 -8.25
N LEU A 42 0.00 -14.89 -9.20
CA LEU A 42 1.13 -15.59 -9.80
C LEU A 42 2.22 -15.88 -8.76
N ASP A 43 2.59 -14.87 -7.97
CA ASP A 43 3.56 -15.03 -6.89
C ASP A 43 3.08 -16.04 -5.83
N ALA A 44 1.78 -16.01 -5.52
CA ALA A 44 1.14 -16.97 -4.62
C ALA A 44 0.93 -18.37 -5.24
N GLN A 45 1.14 -18.54 -6.55
CA GLN A 45 0.87 -19.76 -7.31
C GLN A 45 -0.57 -20.28 -7.17
N ILE A 46 -1.55 -19.38 -7.22
CA ILE A 46 -2.98 -19.72 -7.16
C ILE A 46 -3.73 -19.10 -8.33
N ASN A 47 -5.00 -19.46 -8.48
CA ASN A 47 -5.93 -18.73 -9.33
C ASN A 47 -7.11 -18.20 -8.52
N TYR A 48 -7.95 -17.37 -9.14
CA TYR A 48 -9.04 -16.69 -8.46
C TYR A 48 -10.15 -17.62 -7.93
N ASP A 49 -10.23 -18.87 -8.40
CA ASP A 49 -11.16 -19.86 -7.83
C ASP A 49 -10.75 -20.30 -6.41
N ASP A 50 -9.49 -20.06 -6.00
CA ASP A 50 -9.03 -20.27 -4.63
C ASP A 50 -9.40 -19.10 -3.70
N VAL A 51 -9.79 -17.93 -4.24
CA VAL A 51 -10.06 -16.73 -3.44
C VAL A 51 -11.48 -16.77 -2.90
N GLU A 52 -11.63 -16.60 -1.58
CA GLU A 52 -12.93 -16.67 -0.91
C GLU A 52 -13.46 -15.28 -0.52
N HIS A 53 -12.59 -14.28 -0.36
CA HIS A 53 -12.95 -12.90 -0.03
C HIS A 53 -12.04 -11.91 -0.76
N GLY A 54 -12.61 -10.79 -1.19
CA GLY A 54 -11.89 -9.64 -1.72
C GLY A 54 -11.87 -8.46 -0.74
N VAL A 55 -10.73 -7.77 -0.64
CA VAL A 55 -10.61 -6.50 0.06
C VAL A 55 -10.01 -5.47 -0.90
N ALA A 56 -10.81 -4.47 -1.28
CA ALA A 56 -10.40 -3.36 -2.12
C ALA A 56 -10.04 -2.14 -1.28
N CYS A 57 -8.93 -1.48 -1.61
CA CYS A 57 -8.36 -0.39 -0.82
C CYS A 57 -8.10 0.82 -1.72
N PHE A 58 -8.85 1.91 -1.56
CA PHE A 58 -8.66 3.16 -2.31
C PHE A 58 -9.13 4.38 -1.51
N ALA A 59 -8.52 5.54 -1.72
CA ALA A 59 -8.97 6.79 -1.10
C ALA A 59 -9.77 7.67 -2.07
N TYR A 60 -9.45 7.66 -3.37
CA TYR A 60 -10.17 8.42 -4.39
C TYR A 60 -10.83 7.48 -5.40
N GLY A 61 -12.10 7.15 -5.15
CA GLY A 61 -12.92 6.35 -6.04
C GLY A 61 -14.39 6.36 -5.60
N ASP A 62 -15.27 6.03 -6.53
CA ASP A 62 -16.69 5.92 -6.24
C ASP A 62 -17.01 4.62 -5.48
N SER A 63 -18.20 4.58 -4.89
CA SER A 63 -18.78 3.36 -4.36
C SER A 63 -18.62 2.22 -5.36
N THR A 64 -18.21 1.06 -4.86
CA THR A 64 -18.01 -0.17 -5.64
C THR A 64 -16.85 -0.17 -6.65
N SER A 65 -15.91 0.79 -6.56
CA SER A 65 -14.67 0.75 -7.37
C SER A 65 -13.88 -0.55 -7.20
N GLY A 66 -13.94 -1.17 -6.01
CA GLY A 66 -13.36 -2.49 -5.76
C GLY A 66 -13.97 -3.58 -6.64
N GLN A 67 -15.30 -3.69 -6.69
CA GLN A 67 -16.00 -4.66 -7.53
C GLN A 67 -15.59 -4.49 -9.00
N ARG A 68 -15.45 -3.25 -9.47
CA ARG A 68 -14.97 -2.97 -10.84
C ARG A 68 -13.59 -3.58 -11.10
N VAL A 69 -12.69 -3.58 -10.12
CA VAL A 69 -11.38 -4.26 -10.22
C VAL A 69 -11.55 -5.79 -10.18
N PHE A 70 -12.24 -6.30 -9.15
CA PHE A 70 -12.29 -7.73 -8.84
C PHE A 70 -13.05 -8.56 -9.89
N TYR A 71 -14.11 -8.01 -10.50
CA TYR A 71 -14.89 -8.73 -11.51
C TYR A 71 -14.09 -9.11 -12.76
N GLN A 72 -12.95 -8.44 -12.99
CA GLN A 72 -12.02 -8.79 -14.08
C GLN A 72 -11.30 -10.12 -13.84
N PHE A 73 -11.11 -10.53 -12.57
CA PHE A 73 -10.55 -11.85 -12.22
C PHE A 73 -11.59 -12.96 -12.34
N GLY A 74 -12.84 -12.66 -12.00
CA GLY A 74 -13.99 -13.55 -12.11
C GLY A 74 -15.20 -13.04 -11.32
N MET A 75 -16.41 -13.39 -11.76
CA MET A 75 -17.67 -13.06 -11.09
C MET A 75 -18.16 -14.24 -10.23
N SER A 76 -17.37 -14.62 -9.23
CA SER A 76 -17.57 -15.80 -8.38
C SER A 76 -18.53 -15.59 -7.21
N SER A 77 -19.20 -14.44 -7.12
CA SER A 77 -20.08 -14.06 -6.00
C SER A 77 -19.41 -14.01 -4.62
N ILE A 78 -18.08 -13.98 -4.57
CA ILE A 78 -17.36 -13.78 -3.31
C ILE A 78 -17.66 -12.38 -2.73
N PRO A 79 -17.71 -12.22 -1.40
CA PRO A 79 -17.81 -10.91 -0.78
C PRO A 79 -16.60 -10.04 -1.10
N ILE A 80 -16.84 -8.79 -1.50
CA ILE A 80 -15.82 -7.77 -1.76
C ILE A 80 -16.07 -6.57 -0.86
N VAL A 81 -15.17 -6.34 0.09
CA VAL A 81 -15.23 -5.19 1.01
C VAL A 81 -14.39 -4.05 0.45
N ASN A 82 -14.98 -2.85 0.37
CA ASN A 82 -14.27 -1.64 -0.06
C ASN A 82 -13.89 -0.85 1.18
N THR A 83 -12.62 -0.45 1.29
CA THR A 83 -12.07 0.25 2.45
C THR A 83 -11.39 1.55 2.02
N GLY A 84 -11.54 2.57 2.87
CA GLY A 84 -10.92 3.88 2.71
C GLY A 84 -10.58 4.47 4.08
N ASN A 85 -9.30 4.74 4.32
CA ASN A 85 -8.77 5.26 5.58
C ASN A 85 -7.51 6.12 5.34
N ALA A 86 -7.64 7.11 4.43
CA ALA A 86 -6.56 7.98 3.97
C ALA A 86 -5.32 7.18 3.50
N CYS A 87 -4.10 7.65 3.83
CA CYS A 87 -2.87 6.96 3.40
C CYS A 87 -2.69 5.57 4.03
N ALA A 88 -3.44 5.22 5.09
CA ALA A 88 -3.36 3.91 5.76
C ALA A 88 -4.25 2.84 5.10
N THR A 89 -5.04 3.21 4.08
CA THR A 89 -6.05 2.36 3.42
C THR A 89 -5.54 0.95 3.06
N GLY A 90 -4.38 0.84 2.41
CA GLY A 90 -3.80 -0.46 2.06
C GLY A 90 -3.49 -1.34 3.28
N SER A 91 -2.96 -0.74 4.35
CA SER A 91 -2.67 -1.47 5.59
C SER A 91 -3.94 -1.88 6.35
N VAL A 92 -5.00 -1.06 6.31
CA VAL A 92 -6.31 -1.44 6.85
C VAL A 92 -6.86 -2.65 6.09
N GLY A 93 -6.65 -2.71 4.77
CA GLY A 93 -6.98 -3.89 3.97
C GLY A 93 -6.28 -5.16 4.45
N LEU A 94 -4.98 -5.08 4.72
CA LEU A 94 -4.22 -6.18 5.31
C LEU A 94 -4.70 -6.54 6.72
N TYR A 95 -5.11 -5.55 7.52
CA TYR A 95 -5.70 -5.79 8.84
C TYR A 95 -7.02 -6.55 8.76
N LEU A 96 -7.90 -6.15 7.84
CA LEU A 96 -9.17 -6.83 7.61
C LEU A 96 -8.96 -8.25 7.08
N ALA A 97 -8.07 -8.44 6.10
CA ALA A 97 -7.76 -9.76 5.56
C ALA A 97 -7.18 -10.71 6.63
N ARG A 98 -6.26 -10.21 7.47
CA ARG A 98 -5.77 -10.95 8.62
C ARG A 98 -6.93 -11.32 9.53
N THR A 99 -7.77 -10.36 9.91
CA THR A 99 -8.93 -10.60 10.78
C THR A 99 -9.85 -11.70 10.24
N LEU A 100 -10.20 -11.66 8.95
CA LEU A 100 -11.03 -12.69 8.29
C LEU A 100 -10.41 -14.08 8.36
N VAL A 101 -9.09 -14.18 8.14
CA VAL A 101 -8.34 -15.44 8.23
C VAL A 101 -8.24 -15.95 9.66
N GLN A 102 -7.92 -15.07 10.61
CA GLN A 102 -7.75 -15.43 12.02
C GLN A 102 -9.07 -15.86 12.66
N SER A 103 -10.19 -15.25 12.25
CA SER A 103 -11.54 -15.61 12.69
C SER A 103 -12.08 -16.88 12.02
N GLY A 104 -11.36 -17.46 11.06
CA GLY A 104 -11.81 -18.62 10.29
C GLY A 104 -12.96 -18.35 9.32
N LYS A 105 -13.17 -17.08 8.92
CA LYS A 105 -14.21 -16.69 7.96
C LYS A 105 -13.78 -16.89 6.50
N ALA A 106 -12.48 -16.89 6.25
CA ALA A 106 -11.89 -17.20 4.96
C ALA A 106 -10.55 -17.92 5.14
N ASP A 107 -10.19 -18.76 4.17
CA ASP A 107 -8.88 -19.41 4.06
C ASP A 107 -7.95 -18.72 3.08
N CYS A 108 -8.51 -17.96 2.12
CA CYS A 108 -7.75 -17.20 1.13
C CYS A 108 -8.45 -15.87 0.80
N VAL A 109 -7.74 -14.77 1.05
CA VAL A 109 -8.23 -13.40 0.86
C VAL A 109 -7.29 -12.65 -0.10
N LEU A 110 -7.85 -12.07 -1.15
CA LEU A 110 -7.10 -11.19 -2.06
C LEU A 110 -7.33 -9.73 -1.64
N VAL A 111 -6.25 -9.03 -1.30
CA VAL A 111 -6.26 -7.60 -1.00
C VAL A 111 -5.70 -6.86 -2.21
N VAL A 112 -6.43 -5.85 -2.73
CA VAL A 112 -5.98 -5.02 -3.85
C VAL A 112 -6.13 -3.55 -3.48
N GLY A 113 -5.01 -2.85 -3.37
CA GLY A 113 -4.94 -1.41 -3.20
C GLY A 113 -4.58 -0.71 -4.50
N PHE A 114 -5.28 0.37 -4.82
CA PHE A 114 -5.05 1.12 -6.05
C PHE A 114 -5.36 2.60 -5.84
N GLU A 115 -4.65 3.46 -6.57
CA GLU A 115 -4.94 4.88 -6.63
C GLU A 115 -4.66 5.42 -8.03
N LYS A 116 -5.55 6.28 -8.50
CA LYS A 116 -5.34 7.12 -9.70
C LYS A 116 -5.53 8.57 -9.27
N MET A 117 -4.44 9.32 -9.26
CA MET A 117 -4.40 10.66 -8.70
C MET A 117 -4.48 11.73 -9.80
N ASN A 118 -4.76 12.97 -9.39
CA ASN A 118 -4.58 14.14 -10.22
C ASN A 118 -3.15 14.70 -10.06
N PRO A 119 -2.60 15.37 -11.10
CA PRO A 119 -1.35 16.11 -10.97
C PRO A 119 -1.42 17.20 -9.88
N GLY A 120 -0.31 17.39 -9.17
CA GLY A 120 -0.16 18.44 -8.16
C GLY A 120 -0.54 18.00 -6.75
N SER A 121 -0.72 18.96 -5.85
CA SER A 121 -1.03 18.71 -4.45
C SER A 121 -2.42 18.10 -4.26
N LEU A 122 -2.57 17.30 -3.20
CA LEU A 122 -3.85 16.74 -2.77
C LEU A 122 -4.88 17.84 -2.51
N LYS A 123 -6.10 17.64 -3.03
CA LYS A 123 -7.25 18.51 -2.84
C LYS A 123 -8.47 17.68 -2.47
N SER A 124 -9.34 18.21 -1.62
CA SER A 124 -10.69 17.66 -1.48
C SER A 124 -11.44 17.85 -2.79
N VAL A 125 -12.07 16.80 -3.28
CA VAL A 125 -12.98 16.86 -4.44
C VAL A 125 -14.45 17.01 -4.00
N TRP A 126 -14.72 16.96 -2.70
CA TRP A 126 -16.05 17.15 -2.13
C TRP A 126 -16.18 18.54 -1.51
N SER A 127 -17.16 19.30 -1.99
CA SER A 127 -17.48 20.67 -1.53
C SER A 127 -18.86 20.77 -0.86
N ASP A 128 -19.57 19.65 -0.75
CA ASP A 128 -20.98 19.55 -0.34
C ASP A 128 -21.18 19.01 1.08
N ARG A 129 -20.09 18.74 1.81
CA ARG A 129 -20.11 18.10 3.14
C ARG A 129 -18.94 18.55 4.02
N PRO A 130 -19.04 18.39 5.36
CA PRO A 130 -17.92 18.66 6.25
C PRO A 130 -16.66 17.86 5.91
N SER A 131 -15.50 18.50 5.95
CA SER A 131 -14.22 17.82 5.73
C SER A 131 -13.88 16.87 6.88
N SER A 132 -13.46 15.65 6.56
CA SER A 132 -12.93 14.68 7.54
C SER A 132 -11.69 15.19 8.27
N SER A 133 -10.90 16.05 7.63
CA SER A 133 -9.75 16.73 8.24
C SER A 133 -10.09 18.07 8.88
N GLY A 134 -11.37 18.47 8.93
CA GLY A 134 -11.79 19.80 9.39
C GLY A 134 -11.36 20.13 10.82
N ARG A 135 -11.45 19.17 11.75
CA ARG A 135 -10.99 19.34 13.14
C ARG A 135 -9.46 19.45 13.24
N PHE A 136 -8.73 18.66 12.47
CA PHE A 136 -7.28 18.79 12.35
C PHE A 136 -6.88 20.15 11.78
N ALA A 137 -7.60 20.64 10.76
CA ALA A 137 -7.32 21.93 10.15
C ALA A 137 -7.60 23.08 11.13
N ALA A 138 -8.68 23.00 11.90
CA ALA A 138 -8.97 23.94 12.98
C ALA A 138 -7.84 23.96 14.02
N LYS A 139 -7.42 22.78 14.50
CA LYS A 139 -6.34 22.70 15.48
C LYS A 139 -5.00 23.22 14.95
N MET A 140 -4.69 22.96 13.67
CA MET A 140 -3.47 23.50 13.07
C MET A 140 -3.46 25.03 13.00
N ARG A 141 -4.61 25.66 12.74
CA ARG A 141 -4.74 27.13 12.76
C ARG A 141 -4.55 27.74 14.14
N GLU A 142 -4.82 27.00 15.21
CA GLU A 142 -4.51 27.43 16.58
C GLU A 142 -3.00 27.34 16.88
N LEU A 143 -2.34 26.33 16.32
CA LEU A 143 -0.95 25.99 16.65
C LEU A 143 0.09 26.68 15.76
N ALA A 144 -0.29 27.17 14.58
CA ALA A 144 0.64 27.73 13.61
C ALA A 144 0.04 28.91 12.85
N GLU A 145 0.94 29.76 12.33
CA GLU A 145 0.58 30.90 11.51
C GLU A 145 -0.15 30.48 10.22
N PRO A 146 -1.12 31.28 9.75
CA PRO A 146 -1.82 31.03 8.50
C PRO A 146 -0.86 30.90 7.32
N SER A 147 -1.11 29.91 6.45
CA SER A 147 -0.29 29.65 5.27
C SER A 147 -1.13 29.10 4.12
N ASN A 148 -0.76 29.49 2.89
CA ASN A 148 -1.34 28.98 1.64
C ASN A 148 -0.68 27.68 1.17
N SER A 149 0.29 27.15 1.92
CA SER A 149 0.97 25.88 1.58
C SER A 149 0.01 24.70 1.69
N PRO A 150 0.26 23.56 1.03
CA PRO A 150 -0.58 22.38 1.18
C PRO A 150 -0.70 21.95 2.65
N LEU A 151 -1.94 21.73 3.12
CA LEU A 151 -2.25 21.49 4.54
C LEU A 151 -1.46 20.31 5.14
N THR A 152 -1.26 19.25 4.37
CA THR A 152 -0.49 18.08 4.81
C THR A 152 0.97 18.40 5.08
N VAL A 153 1.58 19.27 4.26
CA VAL A 153 2.96 19.74 4.45
C VAL A 153 3.03 20.64 5.68
N GLN A 154 2.00 21.45 5.94
CA GLN A 154 1.93 22.28 7.15
C GLN A 154 2.00 21.43 8.42
N TYR A 155 1.20 20.35 8.50
CA TYR A 155 1.22 19.44 9.63
C TYR A 155 2.62 18.90 9.93
N PHE A 156 3.26 18.27 8.95
CA PHE A 156 4.58 17.65 9.15
C PHE A 156 5.69 18.67 9.40
N ALA A 157 5.65 19.83 8.76
CA ALA A 157 6.65 20.86 8.97
C ALA A 157 6.54 21.50 10.35
N ASN A 158 5.32 21.80 10.82
CA ASN A 158 5.11 22.36 12.16
C ASN A 158 5.54 21.34 13.24
N ALA A 159 5.19 20.06 13.07
CA ALA A 159 5.70 18.98 13.90
C ALA A 159 7.24 18.89 13.86
N GLY A 160 7.83 19.03 12.67
CA GLY A 160 9.28 19.07 12.49
C GLY A 160 9.94 20.23 13.24
N ARG A 161 9.36 21.44 13.21
CA ARG A 161 9.88 22.58 13.98
C ARG A 161 9.82 22.34 15.47
N GLU A 162 8.72 21.82 15.98
CA GLU A 162 8.59 21.46 17.39
C GLU A 162 9.62 20.38 17.78
N TYR A 163 9.81 19.38 16.92
CA TYR A 163 10.83 18.34 17.12
C TYR A 163 12.25 18.93 17.18
N MET A 164 12.58 19.87 16.28
CA MET A 164 13.85 20.60 16.31
C MET A 164 14.04 21.37 17.63
N THR A 165 13.03 22.11 18.07
CA THR A 165 13.08 22.85 19.34
C THR A 165 13.25 21.92 20.54
N LYS A 166 12.53 20.80 20.56
CA LYS A 166 12.49 19.88 21.70
C LYS A 166 13.72 18.98 21.81
N TYR A 167 14.28 18.54 20.69
CA TYR A 167 15.34 17.53 20.67
C TYR A 167 16.65 18.01 20.02
N GLY A 168 16.71 19.26 19.54
CA GLY A 168 17.91 19.81 18.91
C GLY A 168 18.19 19.29 17.50
N ALA A 169 17.21 18.66 16.85
CA ALA A 169 17.32 18.25 15.46
C ALA A 169 17.53 19.45 14.52
N LYS A 170 18.16 19.21 13.39
CA LYS A 170 18.51 20.23 12.40
C LYS A 170 17.72 20.01 11.10
N LYS A 171 17.63 21.04 10.26
CA LYS A 171 16.94 20.92 8.96
C LYS A 171 17.61 19.86 8.07
N GLU A 172 18.92 19.77 8.19
CA GLU A 172 19.80 18.79 7.57
C GLU A 172 19.34 17.35 7.84
N ASP A 173 18.88 17.03 9.06
CA ASP A 173 18.46 15.68 9.45
C ASP A 173 17.25 15.23 8.62
N PHE A 174 16.28 16.13 8.39
CA PHE A 174 15.12 15.86 7.53
C PHE A 174 15.52 15.73 6.05
N ALA A 175 16.51 16.49 5.59
CA ALA A 175 17.00 16.42 4.22
C ALA A 175 17.79 15.11 3.99
N GLU A 176 18.48 14.60 5.01
CA GLU A 176 19.24 13.35 4.93
C GLU A 176 18.30 12.13 4.79
N ILE A 177 17.15 12.14 5.45
CA ILE A 177 16.10 11.11 5.25
C ILE A 177 15.65 11.06 3.78
N ALA A 178 15.44 12.23 3.17
CA ALA A 178 15.09 12.32 1.76
C ALA A 178 16.24 11.86 0.86
N ARG A 179 17.49 12.20 1.19
CA ARG A 179 18.68 11.76 0.43
C ARG A 179 18.81 10.25 0.39
N VAL A 180 18.65 9.59 1.55
CA VAL A 180 18.64 8.13 1.67
C VAL A 180 17.49 7.53 0.86
N SER A 181 16.30 8.13 0.91
CA SER A 181 15.14 7.66 0.14
C SER A 181 15.36 7.75 -1.38
N HIS A 182 15.93 8.86 -1.87
CA HIS A 182 16.28 9.03 -3.29
C HIS A 182 17.45 8.16 -3.73
N GLU A 183 18.37 7.82 -2.82
CA GLU A 183 19.47 6.89 -3.10
C GLU A 183 18.95 5.45 -3.24
N HIS A 184 18.02 5.03 -2.37
CA HIS A 184 17.36 3.72 -2.48
C HIS A 184 16.47 3.62 -3.73
N SER A 185 15.83 4.71 -4.14
CA SER A 185 14.90 4.70 -5.28
C SER A 185 15.56 4.27 -6.60
N GLN A 186 16.86 4.54 -6.77
CA GLN A 186 17.63 4.13 -7.96
C GLN A 186 17.65 2.62 -8.19
N ARG A 187 17.50 1.84 -7.12
CA ARG A 187 17.53 0.38 -7.14
C ARG A 187 16.15 -0.24 -7.01
N ASN A 188 15.10 0.57 -6.93
CA ASN A 188 13.73 0.10 -6.86
C ASN A 188 13.05 0.27 -8.24
N PRO A 189 12.82 -0.81 -9.00
CA PRO A 189 12.23 -0.72 -10.34
C PRO A 189 10.78 -0.20 -10.34
N TYR A 190 10.09 -0.23 -9.19
CA TYR A 190 8.72 0.27 -9.01
C TYR A 190 8.65 1.74 -8.61
N ALA A 191 9.77 2.36 -8.23
CA ALA A 191 9.79 3.75 -7.81
C ALA A 191 9.44 4.69 -8.97
N GLN A 192 8.56 5.66 -8.69
CA GLN A 192 8.15 6.67 -9.66
C GLN A 192 9.31 7.56 -10.12
N PHE A 193 10.22 7.88 -9.20
CA PHE A 193 11.46 8.60 -9.46
C PHE A 193 12.64 7.72 -9.06
N GLN A 194 13.60 7.57 -9.97
CA GLN A 194 14.83 6.80 -9.75
C GLN A 194 16.07 7.73 -9.85
N GLN A 195 15.87 9.01 -9.57
CA GLN A 195 16.91 10.03 -9.60
C GLN A 195 17.54 10.18 -8.22
N LYS A 196 18.87 10.20 -8.17
CA LYS A 196 19.62 10.55 -6.97
C LYS A 196 19.84 12.05 -6.91
N TYR A 197 19.82 12.55 -5.69
CA TYR A 197 20.16 13.92 -5.35
C TYR A 197 21.19 13.90 -4.23
N SER A 198 22.14 14.85 -4.26
CA SER A 198 22.99 15.18 -3.13
C SER A 198 22.18 15.83 -2.01
N LEU A 199 22.72 15.84 -0.79
CA LEU A 199 22.10 16.53 0.33
C LEU A 199 21.86 18.01 0.02
N LYS A 200 22.85 18.65 -0.60
CA LYS A 200 22.79 20.06 -0.99
C LYS A 200 21.67 20.35 -1.99
N GLU A 201 21.52 19.53 -3.03
CA GLU A 201 20.43 19.68 -4.01
C GLU A 201 19.04 19.55 -3.35
N ILE A 202 18.90 18.70 -2.33
CA ILE A 202 17.65 18.57 -1.57
C ILE A 202 17.39 19.82 -0.75
N GLN A 203 18.39 20.29 0.00
CA GLN A 203 18.29 21.50 0.83
C GLN A 203 18.03 22.76 0.01
N ASP A 204 18.64 22.86 -1.17
CA ASP A 204 18.48 24.01 -2.09
C ASP A 204 17.21 23.90 -2.95
N SER A 205 16.49 22.77 -2.88
CA SER A 205 15.25 22.62 -3.65
C SER A 205 14.16 23.57 -3.13
N PRO A 206 13.17 23.95 -3.97
CA PRO A 206 12.17 24.94 -3.58
C PRO A 206 11.50 24.62 -2.24
N THR A 207 11.55 25.56 -1.31
CA THR A 207 10.86 25.41 -0.02
C THR A 207 9.36 25.39 -0.27
N ILE A 208 8.68 24.34 0.21
CA ILE A 208 7.22 24.28 0.17
C ILE A 208 6.67 24.94 1.43
N TYR A 209 7.17 24.52 2.60
CA TYR A 209 6.83 25.12 3.88
C TYR A 209 7.90 24.71 4.90
N SER A 210 8.69 25.67 5.36
CA SER A 210 9.90 25.44 6.18
C SER A 210 9.60 24.51 7.38
N PRO A 211 10.42 23.50 7.68
CA PRO A 211 11.73 23.23 7.10
C PRO A 211 11.69 22.36 5.84
N LEU A 212 10.50 22.04 5.30
CA LEU A 212 10.34 21.06 4.23
C LEU A 212 10.46 21.70 2.83
N THR A 213 11.35 21.11 2.04
CA THR A 213 11.55 21.44 0.63
C THR A 213 10.81 20.45 -0.30
N LYS A 214 10.73 20.79 -1.58
CA LYS A 214 10.04 20.00 -2.60
C LYS A 214 10.55 18.57 -2.68
N LEU A 215 11.86 18.35 -2.59
CA LEU A 215 12.46 17.01 -2.67
C LEU A 215 12.30 16.18 -1.39
N GLN A 216 11.81 16.80 -0.30
CA GLN A 216 11.43 16.11 0.94
C GLN A 216 9.93 15.76 1.00
N CYS A 217 9.12 16.24 0.06
CA CYS A 217 7.70 15.92 -0.01
C CYS A 217 7.45 14.70 -0.92
N SER A 218 6.57 13.81 -0.50
CA SER A 218 6.13 12.71 -1.35
C SER A 218 5.37 13.22 -2.58
N PRO A 219 5.56 12.59 -3.74
CA PRO A 219 4.84 12.95 -4.95
C PRO A 219 3.47 12.29 -5.02
N THR A 220 2.55 12.89 -5.79
CA THR A 220 1.33 12.19 -6.22
C THR A 220 1.68 11.15 -7.29
N SER A 221 1.06 9.97 -7.23
CA SER A 221 1.40 8.82 -8.08
C SER A 221 0.15 8.03 -8.46
N ASP A 222 0.14 7.48 -9.68
CA ASP A 222 -0.77 6.39 -10.04
C ASP A 222 -0.06 5.07 -9.77
N GLY A 223 -0.77 4.11 -9.18
CA GLY A 223 -0.20 2.80 -8.88
C GLY A 223 -1.16 1.86 -8.16
N ALA A 224 -0.81 0.58 -8.13
CA ALA A 224 -1.52 -0.42 -7.36
C ALA A 224 -0.57 -1.46 -6.76
N ALA A 225 -1.01 -2.07 -5.68
CA ALA A 225 -0.36 -3.18 -5.00
C ALA A 225 -1.41 -4.19 -4.51
N ALA A 226 -1.06 -5.46 -4.46
CA ALA A 226 -1.93 -6.52 -3.99
C ALA A 226 -1.16 -7.55 -3.16
N ALA A 227 -1.90 -8.26 -2.31
CA ALA A 227 -1.39 -9.35 -1.50
C ALA A 227 -2.43 -10.46 -1.38
N VAL A 228 -1.97 -11.71 -1.42
CA VAL A 228 -2.76 -12.89 -1.11
C VAL A 228 -2.48 -13.28 0.33
N ILE A 229 -3.51 -13.26 1.17
CA ILE A 229 -3.43 -13.61 2.59
C ILE A 229 -4.14 -14.93 2.80
N VAL A 230 -3.45 -15.90 3.40
CA VAL A 230 -3.96 -17.26 3.58
C VAL A 230 -3.86 -17.75 5.01
N SER A 231 -4.71 -18.70 5.36
CA SER A 231 -4.69 -19.38 6.66
C SER A 231 -3.64 -20.48 6.75
N GLU A 232 -3.37 -20.94 7.97
CA GLU A 232 -2.59 -22.17 8.19
C GLU A 232 -3.27 -23.41 7.56
N ARG A 233 -4.62 -23.46 7.50
CA ARG A 233 -5.38 -24.56 6.88
C ARG A 233 -5.15 -24.61 5.37
N PHE A 234 -5.14 -23.45 4.73
CA PHE A 234 -4.85 -23.33 3.29
C PHE A 234 -3.47 -23.91 2.97
N LEU A 235 -2.45 -23.56 3.77
CA LEU A 235 -1.09 -24.07 3.61
C LEU A 235 -0.97 -25.56 3.97
N ALA A 236 -1.75 -26.07 4.93
CA ALA A 236 -1.73 -27.48 5.32
C ALA A 236 -2.13 -28.41 4.16
N THR A 237 -3.04 -27.95 3.30
CA THR A 237 -3.45 -28.68 2.08
C THR A 237 -2.51 -28.44 0.89
N ARG A 238 -1.58 -27.47 0.99
CA ARG A 238 -0.65 -27.06 -0.07
C ARG A 238 0.78 -26.92 0.48
N PRO A 239 1.40 -28.01 0.96
CA PRO A 239 2.68 -27.96 1.68
C PRO A 239 3.84 -27.38 0.84
N HIS A 240 3.78 -27.50 -0.49
CA HIS A 240 4.77 -26.91 -1.41
C HIS A 240 4.83 -25.38 -1.35
N LEU A 241 3.76 -24.71 -0.90
CA LEU A 241 3.70 -23.25 -0.76
C LEU A 241 4.24 -22.73 0.58
N LYS A 242 4.48 -23.63 1.55
CA LYS A 242 4.86 -23.23 2.91
C LYS A 242 6.22 -22.51 2.97
N GLY A 243 7.14 -22.86 2.07
CA GLY A 243 8.49 -22.28 2.04
C GLY A 243 8.53 -20.80 1.66
N GLN A 244 7.56 -20.32 0.87
CA GLN A 244 7.46 -18.91 0.47
C GLN A 244 6.51 -18.08 1.35
N ALA A 245 5.63 -18.74 2.11
CA ALA A 245 4.67 -18.05 2.96
C ALA A 245 5.35 -17.28 4.10
N ILE A 246 4.89 -16.05 4.34
CA ILE A 246 5.42 -15.16 5.37
C ILE A 246 4.34 -14.93 6.44
N LEU A 247 4.62 -15.39 7.67
CA LEU A 247 3.76 -15.19 8.82
C LEU A 247 3.58 -13.71 9.13
N MET A 248 2.33 -13.27 9.22
CA MET A 248 1.95 -11.99 9.82
C MET A 248 2.02 -12.10 11.35
N ALA A 249 3.23 -11.99 11.89
CA ALA A 249 3.56 -12.28 13.28
C ALA A 249 2.89 -11.31 14.27
N GLY A 250 2.74 -10.05 13.88
CA GLY A 250 2.11 -9.02 14.70
C GLY A 250 1.47 -7.94 13.86
N GLN A 251 0.36 -7.39 14.35
CA GLN A 251 -0.30 -6.25 13.75
C GLN A 251 -1.02 -5.45 14.82
N ALA A 252 -0.92 -4.12 14.76
CA ALA A 252 -1.70 -3.20 15.56
C ALA A 252 -2.37 -2.18 14.64
N PHE A 253 -3.62 -1.84 14.93
CA PHE A 253 -4.37 -0.77 14.27
C PHE A 253 -4.99 0.11 15.36
N CYS A 254 -4.67 1.40 15.33
CA CYS A 254 -5.19 2.38 16.27
C CYS A 254 -5.79 3.60 15.54
N THR A 255 -6.67 4.30 16.25
CA THR A 255 -7.17 5.63 15.90
C THR A 255 -6.63 6.67 16.90
N ASP A 256 -6.84 7.96 16.62
CA ASP A 256 -6.48 9.04 17.53
C ASP A 256 -7.10 8.92 18.92
N SER A 257 -6.45 9.59 19.88
CA SER A 257 -6.95 9.82 21.23
C SER A 257 -7.14 11.33 21.46
N PRO A 258 -7.76 11.77 22.56
CA PRO A 258 -7.86 13.20 22.88
C PRO A 258 -6.51 13.95 22.86
N LYS A 259 -5.41 13.24 23.11
CA LYS A 259 -4.05 13.78 23.03
C LYS A 259 -3.73 14.39 21.66
N THR A 260 -4.25 13.85 20.56
CA THR A 260 -4.02 14.37 19.20
C THR A 260 -4.42 15.85 19.06
N PHE A 261 -5.44 16.29 19.79
CA PHE A 261 -5.91 17.69 19.76
C PHE A 261 -5.36 18.54 20.93
N GLY A 262 -4.26 18.09 21.54
CA GLY A 262 -3.47 18.84 22.52
C GLY A 262 -2.70 20.01 21.90
N ASN A 263 -1.87 20.68 22.70
CA ASN A 263 -1.14 21.88 22.29
C ASN A 263 0.24 21.57 21.66
N SER A 264 0.30 20.53 20.83
CA SER A 264 1.54 20.07 20.18
C SER A 264 1.26 19.74 18.71
N ALA A 265 2.07 20.30 17.82
CA ALA A 265 2.04 19.96 16.40
C ALA A 265 2.56 18.54 16.16
N MET A 266 3.50 18.05 16.99
CA MET A 266 3.93 16.65 16.97
C MET A 266 2.80 15.69 17.33
N GLU A 267 2.00 15.99 18.35
CA GLU A 267 0.85 15.17 18.74
C GLU A 267 -0.23 15.15 17.64
N LEU A 268 -0.42 16.27 16.95
CA LEU A 268 -1.40 16.41 15.87
C LEU A 268 -1.11 15.52 14.65
N VAL A 269 0.14 15.13 14.42
CA VAL A 269 0.54 14.18 13.35
C VAL A 269 0.75 12.75 13.84
N GLY A 270 0.50 12.51 15.14
CA GLY A 270 0.72 11.23 15.80
C GLY A 270 2.13 11.05 16.35
N GLU A 271 2.23 10.73 17.64
CA GLU A 271 3.49 10.38 18.29
C GLU A 271 3.78 8.88 18.13
N THR A 272 4.65 8.52 17.18
CA THR A 272 5.04 7.11 16.99
C THR A 272 6.34 6.83 17.74
N ARG A 273 6.28 6.03 18.81
CA ARG A 273 7.45 5.69 19.65
C ARG A 273 8.29 4.51 19.11
N VAL A 274 7.80 3.81 18.10
CA VAL A 274 8.47 2.63 17.51
C VAL A 274 8.45 2.72 15.99
N ALA A 275 9.61 2.56 15.36
CA ALA A 275 9.72 2.46 13.92
C ALA A 275 9.69 0.97 13.51
N LEU A 276 8.54 0.51 13.07
CA LEU A 276 8.39 -0.72 12.29
C LEU A 276 7.30 -0.44 11.26
N GLN A 277 7.56 -0.73 9.97
CA GLN A 277 6.73 -0.39 8.80
C GLN A 277 5.36 0.22 9.17
N HIS A 278 5.32 1.55 9.28
CA HIS A 278 4.12 2.29 9.67
C HIS A 278 3.65 3.13 8.50
N ASN A 279 2.40 2.94 8.09
CA ASN A 279 1.70 3.87 7.20
C ASN A 279 0.90 4.82 8.09
N LEU A 280 1.37 6.06 8.25
CA LEU A 280 0.63 7.12 8.93
C LEU A 280 -0.43 7.68 7.97
N GLY A 281 -1.69 7.34 8.21
CA GLY A 281 -2.82 8.02 7.59
C GLY A 281 -3.08 9.34 8.33
N LEU A 282 -2.95 10.48 7.63
CA LEU A 282 -3.48 11.74 8.15
C LEU A 282 -5.00 11.56 8.36
N GLY A 283 -5.46 11.66 9.61
CA GLY A 283 -6.82 11.24 10.02
C GLY A 283 -6.85 10.11 11.06
N GLY A 284 -5.70 9.76 11.66
CA GLY A 284 -5.65 9.02 12.92
C GLY A 284 -5.27 7.56 12.84
N ALA A 285 -5.11 7.02 11.65
CA ALA A 285 -4.91 5.59 11.46
C ALA A 285 -3.43 5.25 11.30
N VAL A 286 -2.91 4.41 12.19
CA VAL A 286 -1.59 3.81 12.05
C VAL A 286 -1.72 2.30 12.08
N VAL A 287 -1.09 1.64 11.12
CA VAL A 287 -0.96 0.18 11.11
C VAL A 287 0.50 -0.19 11.02
N VAL A 288 0.95 -1.02 11.96
CA VAL A 288 2.30 -1.58 12.03
C VAL A 288 2.20 -3.09 11.82
N ASN A 289 3.04 -3.66 10.95
CA ASN A 289 3.11 -5.10 10.69
C ASN A 289 4.51 -5.66 10.99
N VAL A 290 4.57 -6.79 11.70
CA VAL A 290 5.78 -7.59 11.91
C VAL A 290 5.67 -8.87 11.09
N TYR A 291 6.69 -9.20 10.31
CA TYR A 291 6.71 -10.38 9.45
C TYR A 291 7.84 -11.36 9.84
N LYS A 292 7.59 -12.66 9.70
CA LYS A 292 8.58 -13.75 9.88
C LYS A 292 8.33 -14.86 8.86
N ARG A 293 9.34 -15.62 8.43
CA ARG A 293 9.11 -16.82 7.61
C ARG A 293 8.19 -17.83 8.31
N ALA A 294 7.28 -18.45 7.56
CA ALA A 294 6.34 -19.44 8.08
C ALA A 294 7.01 -20.70 8.64
N ASP A 295 8.15 -21.09 8.06
CA ASP A 295 8.95 -22.24 8.49
C ASP A 295 9.85 -21.95 9.70
N GLY A 296 9.88 -20.70 10.18
CA GLY A 296 10.67 -20.28 11.33
C GLY A 296 12.16 -20.06 11.05
N GLN A 297 12.63 -20.27 9.82
CA GLN A 297 14.03 -20.11 9.42
C GLN A 297 14.42 -18.63 9.27
N ALA A 298 15.72 -18.36 9.17
CA ALA A 298 16.26 -17.05 8.82
C ALA A 298 16.05 -16.77 7.32
N ASN A 299 15.96 -15.49 6.95
CA ASN A 299 15.99 -15.09 5.54
C ASN A 299 17.39 -15.35 4.98
N ILE A 300 17.46 -16.07 3.86
CA ILE A 300 18.69 -16.26 3.10
C ILE A 300 18.57 -15.50 1.78
N LYS A 301 19.68 -14.96 1.28
CA LYS A 301 19.70 -14.35 -0.04
C LYS A 301 19.61 -15.47 -1.08
N ILE A 302 18.64 -15.36 -1.97
CA ILE A 302 18.42 -16.29 -3.09
C ILE A 302 18.78 -15.54 -4.39
N SER A 303 19.31 -16.24 -5.39
CA SER A 303 19.65 -15.62 -6.68
C SER A 303 18.39 -15.29 -7.50
N ASP A 304 18.48 -14.28 -8.38
CA ASP A 304 17.36 -13.89 -9.24
C ASP A 304 16.86 -15.05 -10.10
N GLY A 305 17.77 -15.89 -10.59
CA GLY A 305 17.44 -17.08 -11.38
C GLY A 305 16.73 -18.18 -10.58
N GLU A 306 17.01 -18.32 -9.28
CA GLU A 306 16.28 -19.22 -8.40
C GLU A 306 14.87 -18.67 -8.10
N VAL A 307 14.74 -17.38 -7.78
CA VAL A 307 13.43 -16.74 -7.59
C VAL A 307 12.56 -16.90 -8.84
N ALA A 308 13.13 -16.69 -10.03
CA ALA A 308 12.44 -16.84 -11.30
C ALA A 308 11.93 -18.27 -11.55
N LYS A 309 12.67 -19.30 -11.12
CA LYS A 309 12.26 -20.71 -11.26
C LYS A 309 11.11 -21.09 -10.32
N HIS A 310 11.07 -20.46 -9.15
CA HIS A 310 10.06 -20.75 -8.13
C HIS A 310 8.81 -19.88 -8.24
N SER A 311 8.84 -18.73 -8.91
CA SER A 311 7.66 -17.90 -9.09
C SER A 311 6.95 -18.18 -10.41
N TRP A 312 5.61 -18.17 -10.45
CA TRP A 312 4.89 -18.19 -11.72
C TRP A 312 5.08 -16.91 -12.54
N LEU A 313 5.67 -15.87 -11.96
CA LEU A 313 6.08 -14.66 -12.66
C LEU A 313 7.23 -14.91 -13.64
N GLY A 314 8.08 -15.91 -13.39
CA GLY A 314 9.25 -16.18 -14.24
C GLY A 314 10.38 -15.13 -14.15
N TYR A 315 10.35 -14.26 -13.15
CA TYR A 315 11.40 -13.28 -12.83
C TYR A 315 11.41 -12.97 -11.33
N ASN A 316 12.43 -12.23 -10.86
CA ASN A 316 12.47 -11.77 -9.47
C ASN A 316 11.75 -10.41 -9.31
N PRO A 317 10.53 -10.36 -8.75
CA PRO A 317 9.78 -9.13 -8.60
C PRO A 317 10.37 -8.17 -7.57
N ALA A 318 11.39 -8.53 -6.79
CA ALA A 318 12.06 -7.61 -5.88
C ALA A 318 13.07 -6.67 -6.58
N VAL A 319 13.56 -7.05 -7.76
CA VAL A 319 14.62 -6.30 -8.49
C VAL A 319 14.21 -5.90 -9.89
N GLU A 320 13.10 -6.42 -10.41
CA GLU A 320 12.58 -6.07 -11.72
C GLU A 320 11.06 -5.76 -11.66
N ALA A 321 10.60 -4.80 -12.45
CA ALA A 321 9.19 -4.46 -12.61
C ALA A 321 8.79 -4.68 -14.07
N ARG A 322 8.04 -5.76 -14.33
CA ARG A 322 7.48 -6.07 -15.65
C ARG A 322 5.99 -5.80 -15.69
N GLY A 323 5.42 -5.56 -16.86
CA GLY A 323 3.98 -5.67 -17.08
C GLY A 323 3.51 -7.13 -16.93
N ILE A 324 2.21 -7.37 -17.12
CA ILE A 324 1.67 -8.73 -17.23
C ILE A 324 1.32 -9.04 -18.69
N THR A 325 1.42 -10.30 -19.08
CA THR A 325 1.00 -10.79 -20.38
C THR A 325 -0.45 -11.29 -20.36
N SER A 326 -1.04 -11.55 -21.53
CA SER A 326 -2.34 -12.24 -21.59
C SER A 326 -2.27 -13.64 -20.99
N ASN A 327 -1.15 -14.36 -21.15
CA ASN A 327 -0.98 -15.69 -20.58
C ASN A 327 -0.94 -15.65 -19.04
N ASP A 328 -0.32 -14.62 -18.46
CA ASP A 328 -0.33 -14.36 -17.03
C ASP A 328 -1.75 -14.18 -16.48
N ALA A 329 -2.54 -13.34 -17.16
CA ALA A 329 -3.95 -13.16 -16.83
C ALA A 329 -4.75 -14.46 -16.97
N GLU A 330 -4.56 -15.17 -18.07
CA GLU A 330 -5.24 -16.44 -18.34
C GLU A 330 -4.88 -17.53 -17.33
N ARG A 331 -3.67 -17.50 -16.76
CA ARG A 331 -3.25 -18.45 -15.72
C ARG A 331 -4.04 -18.29 -14.43
N VAL A 332 -4.28 -17.05 -13.98
CA VAL A 332 -4.83 -16.76 -12.65
C VAL A 332 -6.29 -16.31 -12.63
N ARG A 333 -6.88 -15.86 -13.75
CA ARG A 333 -8.33 -15.63 -13.84
C ARG A 333 -9.08 -16.92 -13.47
N SER A 334 -10.20 -16.76 -12.76
CA SER A 334 -11.15 -17.82 -12.40
C SER A 334 -11.36 -18.77 -13.56
N LYS A 335 -11.39 -20.08 -13.37
CA LYS A 335 -11.69 -21.03 -14.46
C LYS A 335 -13.18 -21.28 -14.59
N LYS A 336 -13.95 -21.00 -13.53
CA LYS A 336 -15.38 -21.31 -13.44
C LYS A 336 -16.28 -20.10 -13.69
N HIS A 337 -15.81 -18.90 -13.38
CA HIS A 337 -16.62 -17.68 -13.32
C HIS A 337 -16.03 -16.54 -14.16
N ARG A 338 -15.43 -16.87 -15.31
CA ARG A 338 -14.94 -15.85 -16.25
C ARG A 338 -16.11 -15.09 -16.85
N ASN A 339 -15.88 -13.80 -17.05
CA ASN A 339 -16.82 -12.94 -17.76
C ASN A 339 -16.03 -11.91 -18.57
N ASP A 340 -16.09 -12.03 -19.90
CA ASP A 340 -15.34 -11.15 -20.79
C ASP A 340 -15.96 -9.75 -20.90
N PHE A 341 -17.27 -9.63 -20.65
CA PHE A 341 -17.92 -8.33 -20.52
C PHE A 341 -17.37 -7.54 -19.32
N ALA A 342 -17.16 -8.22 -18.18
CA ALA A 342 -16.56 -7.60 -16.99
C ALA A 342 -15.10 -7.21 -17.22
N LEU A 343 -14.33 -8.04 -17.93
CA LEU A 343 -12.95 -7.75 -18.31
C LEU A 343 -12.86 -6.53 -19.25
N GLY A 344 -13.75 -6.47 -20.24
CA GLY A 344 -13.81 -5.40 -21.22
C GLY A 344 -12.46 -5.11 -21.88
N GLU A 345 -12.17 -3.83 -22.10
CA GLU A 345 -10.95 -3.35 -22.78
C GLU A 345 -9.66 -3.44 -21.93
N THR A 346 -9.74 -3.87 -20.67
CA THR A 346 -8.56 -3.94 -19.80
C THR A 346 -7.50 -4.89 -20.36
N ALA A 347 -7.93 -5.99 -20.99
CA ALA A 347 -7.02 -6.94 -21.65
C ALA A 347 -6.18 -6.29 -22.76
N ASP A 348 -6.80 -5.40 -23.54
CA ASP A 348 -6.13 -4.69 -24.63
C ASP A 348 -5.19 -3.62 -24.10
N ARG A 349 -5.65 -2.83 -23.12
CA ARG A 349 -4.84 -1.78 -22.49
C ARG A 349 -3.58 -2.34 -21.83
N ILE A 350 -3.66 -3.50 -21.20
CA ILE A 350 -2.51 -4.11 -20.54
C ILE A 350 -1.51 -4.69 -21.55
N ARG A 351 -1.98 -5.28 -22.65
CA ARG A 351 -1.10 -5.70 -23.76
C ARG A 351 -0.31 -4.53 -24.34
N ALA A 352 -0.93 -3.36 -24.47
CA ALA A 352 -0.25 -2.16 -24.97
C ALA A 352 0.86 -1.64 -24.03
N VAL A 353 0.72 -1.86 -22.72
CA VAL A 353 1.69 -1.41 -21.69
C VAL A 353 2.82 -2.42 -21.48
N ALA A 354 2.59 -3.72 -21.69
CA ALA A 354 3.62 -4.76 -21.54
C ALA A 354 4.74 -4.69 -22.62
N ASN A 355 4.52 -3.94 -23.70
CA ASN A 355 5.47 -3.74 -24.80
C ASN A 355 6.24 -2.40 -24.72
N LEU A 356 6.12 -1.67 -23.61
CA LEU A 356 6.84 -0.43 -23.29
C LEU A 356 7.79 -0.68 -22.11
#